data_AF-A0A090XAW7-F1
#
_entry.id   AF-A0A090XAW7-F1
#
_cell.length_a   1.000
_cell.length_b   1.000
_cell.length_c   1.000
_cell.angle_alpha   90.00
_cell.angle_beta   90.00
_cell.angle_gamma   90.00
#
_symmetry.space_group_name_H-M   'P 1'
#
loop_
_entity.id
_entity.type
_entity.pdbx_description
1 polymer ?
#
loop_
_entity_poly.entity_id
_entity_poly.type
_entity_poly.pdbx_seq_one_letter_code
_entity_poly.pdbx_strand_id
1 'polypeptide(L)'
;PKSEDLVKQLSLKSYFPIRVTNADYKIFMKALAKRMKTIITSNVGPHQTCRIKGRTIFTNIRVARSILEYCDAFGGRVAMLQLDLEKAFDRVAHDILFSFISEHVNVGSVILMV
;
A
#
# COMPACT_ATOMS: atom_id res chain seq x y z
N PRO A 1 7.60 15.88 -4.99
CA PRO A 1 8.18 17.17 -4.51
C PRO A 1 7.54 17.56 -3.17
N LYS A 2 8.32 17.69 -2.10
CA LYS A 2 7.81 18.26 -0.84
C LYS A 2 7.33 19.68 -1.15
N SER A 3 6.14 20.07 -0.69
CA SER A 3 5.66 21.45 -0.91
C SER A 3 6.64 22.44 -0.27
N GLU A 4 6.93 23.52 -0.98
CA GLU A 4 7.81 24.60 -0.51
C GLU A 4 7.19 25.41 0.63
N ASP A 5 5.89 25.21 0.90
CA ASP A 5 5.14 25.85 1.97
C ASP A 5 5.63 25.44 3.37
N LEU A 6 6.50 26.25 3.97
CA LEU A 6 7.05 26.06 5.32
C LEU A 6 5.96 25.93 6.40
N VAL A 7 4.85 26.66 6.27
CA VAL A 7 3.70 26.62 7.18
C VAL A 7 3.05 25.23 7.19
N LYS A 8 2.98 24.58 6.02
CA LYS A 8 2.40 23.24 5.89
C LYS A 8 3.34 22.17 6.48
N GLN A 9 4.65 22.34 6.33
CA GLN A 9 5.65 21.41 6.88
C GLN A 9 5.70 21.44 8.41
N LEU A 10 5.51 22.62 9.02
CA LEU A 10 5.49 22.79 10.48
C LEU A 10 4.13 22.42 11.11
N SER A 11 3.10 22.14 10.30
CA SER A 11 1.80 21.75 10.83
C SER A 11 1.85 20.37 11.50
N LEU A 12 1.18 20.21 12.64
CA LEU A 12 1.07 18.93 13.36
C LEU A 12 0.48 17.80 12.49
N LYS A 13 -0.25 18.15 11.43
CA LYS A 13 -0.83 17.20 10.48
C LYS A 13 0.22 16.51 9.61
N SER A 14 1.38 17.15 9.40
CA SER A 14 2.50 16.64 8.59
C SER A 14 3.43 15.70 9.37
N TYR A 15 3.21 15.53 10.68
CA TYR A 15 4.03 14.63 11.50
C TYR A 15 3.60 13.16 11.32
N PHE A 16 4.58 12.29 11.03
CA PHE A 16 4.41 10.83 10.98
C PHE A 16 5.01 10.22 12.24
N PRO A 17 4.20 9.90 13.27
CA PRO A 17 4.72 9.30 14.49
C PRO A 17 5.23 7.88 14.21
N ILE A 18 6.52 7.64 14.49
CA ILE A 18 7.10 6.31 14.42
C ILE A 18 7.00 5.67 15.81
N ARG A 19 6.25 4.56 15.90
CA ARG A 19 6.19 3.76 17.13
C ARG A 19 7.40 2.83 17.20
N VAL A 20 8.24 3.01 18.22
CA VAL A 20 9.31 2.05 18.54
C VAL A 20 8.70 0.92 19.35
N THR A 21 8.56 -0.25 18.75
CA THR A 21 7.99 -1.43 19.40
C THR A 21 9.06 -2.37 19.95
N ASN A 22 8.67 -3.20 20.93
CA ASN A 22 9.51 -4.24 21.52
C ASN A 22 10.02 -5.26 20.46
N ALA A 23 11.15 -5.90 20.76
CA ALA A 23 11.77 -6.88 19.86
C ALA A 23 10.85 -8.07 19.58
N ASP A 24 10.20 -8.62 20.60
CA ASP A 24 9.29 -9.76 20.48
C ASP A 24 8.13 -9.46 19.53
N TYR A 25 7.53 -8.27 19.69
CA TYR A 25 6.48 -7.78 18.79
C TYR A 25 6.99 -7.71 17.35
N LYS A 26 8.20 -7.18 17.11
CA LYS A 26 8.78 -7.11 15.76
C LYS A 26 9.02 -8.50 15.16
N ILE A 27 9.47 -9.46 15.96
CA ILE A 27 9.67 -10.85 15.53
C ILE A 27 8.34 -11.46 15.12
N PHE A 28 7.32 -11.35 15.97
CA PHE A 28 5.97 -11.83 15.68
C PHE A 28 5.40 -11.20 14.41
N MET A 29 5.45 -9.86 14.29
CA MET A 29 4.97 -9.15 13.11
C MET A 29 5.71 -9.54 11.83
N LYS A 30 7.02 -9.84 11.93
CA LYS A 30 7.81 -10.31 10.79
C LYS A 30 7.40 -11.72 10.36
N ALA A 31 7.14 -12.61 11.31
CA ALA A 31 6.62 -13.95 11.03
C ALA A 31 5.25 -13.88 10.34
N LEU A 32 4.34 -13.05 10.87
CA LEU A 32 3.02 -12.79 10.27
C LEU A 32 3.15 -12.23 8.84
N ALA A 33 3.94 -11.19 8.65
CA ALA A 33 4.14 -10.58 7.32
C ALA A 33 4.70 -11.58 6.30
N LYS A 34 5.59 -12.50 6.72
CA LYS A 34 6.13 -13.55 5.84
C LYS A 34 5.04 -14.53 5.40
N ARG A 35 4.13 -14.92 6.31
CA ARG A 35 2.96 -15.75 5.99
C ARG A 35 1.98 -15.02 5.07
N MET A 36 1.66 -13.76 5.36
CA MET A 36 0.76 -12.97 4.51
C MET A 36 1.30 -12.80 3.09
N LYS A 37 2.62 -12.71 2.92
CA LYS A 37 3.26 -12.53 1.60
C LYS A 37 2.95 -13.66 0.60
N THR A 38 2.71 -14.88 1.07
CA THR A 38 2.36 -16.00 0.18
C THR A 38 0.91 -15.93 -0.30
N ILE A 39 0.01 -15.36 0.50
CA ILE A 39 -1.42 -15.29 0.21
C ILE A 39 -1.78 -13.99 -0.53
N ILE A 40 -1.14 -12.88 -0.17
CA ILE A 40 -1.53 -11.57 -0.72
C ILE A 40 -1.36 -11.49 -2.23
N THR A 41 -0.45 -12.27 -2.82
CA THR A 41 -0.20 -12.27 -4.26
C THR A 41 -1.39 -12.80 -5.07
N SER A 42 -2.17 -13.75 -4.53
CA SER A 42 -3.39 -14.25 -5.18
C SER A 42 -4.60 -13.34 -4.96
N ASN A 43 -4.65 -12.62 -3.84
CA ASN A 43 -5.80 -11.79 -3.48
C ASN A 43 -5.73 -10.36 -4.08
N VAL A 44 -4.54 -9.86 -4.42
CA VAL A 44 -4.37 -8.52 -5.00
C VAL A 44 -4.15 -8.56 -6.51
N GLY A 45 -4.92 -7.75 -7.23
CA GLY A 45 -4.83 -7.63 -8.69
C GLY A 45 -3.44 -7.23 -9.20
N PRO A 46 -3.15 -7.46 -10.48
CA PRO A 46 -1.80 -7.29 -11.06
C PRO A 46 -1.27 -5.84 -10.97
N HIS A 47 -2.16 -4.86 -10.86
CA HIS A 47 -1.83 -3.43 -10.81
C HIS A 47 -1.23 -2.99 -9.47
N GLN A 48 -1.41 -3.76 -8.39
CA GLN A 48 -0.77 -3.49 -7.09
C GLN A 48 0.71 -3.91 -7.15
N THR A 49 1.62 -2.97 -7.37
CA THR A 49 3.06 -3.28 -7.47
C THR A 49 3.82 -3.13 -6.16
N CYS A 50 3.38 -2.25 -5.27
CA CYS A 50 4.03 -2.01 -3.99
C CYS A 50 3.84 -3.20 -3.04
N ARG A 51 4.92 -3.57 -2.32
CA ARG A 51 4.95 -4.57 -1.25
C ARG A 51 4.65 -6.03 -1.67
N ILE A 52 4.49 -6.29 -2.97
CA ILE A 52 4.28 -7.64 -3.52
C ILE A 52 5.61 -8.20 -4.04
N LYS A 53 5.90 -9.47 -3.76
CA LYS A 53 7.13 -10.11 -4.23
C LYS A 53 7.14 -10.17 -5.76
N GLY A 54 8.26 -9.80 -6.38
CA GLY A 54 8.44 -9.93 -7.83
C GLY A 54 7.71 -8.87 -8.66
N ARG A 55 7.00 -7.92 -8.03
CA ARG A 55 6.43 -6.75 -8.71
C ARG A 55 7.31 -5.53 -8.46
N THR A 56 7.36 -4.63 -9.44
CA THR A 56 8.22 -3.43 -9.39
C THR A 56 7.45 -2.19 -9.81
N ILE A 57 7.83 -1.04 -9.23
CA ILE A 57 7.28 0.26 -9.61
C ILE A 57 7.53 0.60 -11.08
N PHE A 58 8.59 0.06 -11.67
CA PHE A 58 8.91 0.26 -13.09
C PHE A 58 7.80 -0.26 -14.01
N THR A 59 7.03 -1.27 -13.60
CA THR A 59 5.88 -1.76 -14.37
C THR A 59 4.83 -0.67 -14.52
N ASN A 60 4.51 0.05 -13.43
CA ASN A 60 3.53 1.15 -13.47
C ASN A 60 4.01 2.30 -14.36
N ILE A 61 5.30 2.66 -14.26
CA ILE A 61 5.90 3.71 -15.09
C ILE A 61 5.85 3.32 -16.58
N ARG A 62 6.20 2.08 -16.91
CA ARG A 62 6.13 1.58 -18.29
C ARG A 62 4.71 1.60 -18.83
N VAL A 63 3.73 1.12 -18.08
CA VAL A 63 2.31 1.13 -18.50
C VAL A 63 1.84 2.56 -18.75
N ALA A 64 2.10 3.49 -17.82
CA ALA A 64 1.72 4.88 -17.99
C ALA A 64 2.36 5.50 -19.25
N ARG A 65 3.66 5.24 -19.46
CA ARG A 65 4.39 5.71 -20.64
C ARG A 65 3.82 5.15 -21.94
N SER A 66 3.56 3.84 -22.00
CA SER A 66 2.98 3.21 -23.19
C SER A 66 1.60 3.76 -23.54
N ILE A 67 0.78 4.10 -22.54
CA ILE A 67 -0.52 4.76 -22.77
C ILE A 67 -0.31 6.15 -23.37
N LEU A 68 0.63 6.94 -22.84
CA LEU A 68 0.93 8.28 -23.37
C LEU A 68 1.46 8.22 -24.81
N GLU A 69 2.42 7.32 -25.09
CA GLU A 69 2.99 7.12 -26.43
C GLU A 69 1.92 6.67 -27.44
N TYR A 70 1.01 5.79 -27.02
CA TYR A 70 -0.11 5.36 -27.86
C TYR A 70 -1.06 6.52 -28.17
N CYS A 71 -1.42 7.33 -27.17
CA CYS A 71 -2.29 8.48 -27.39
C CYS A 71 -1.64 9.53 -28.32
N ASP A 72 -0.33 9.77 -28.18
CA ASP A 72 0.43 10.67 -29.04
C ASP A 72 0.45 10.19 -30.51
N ALA A 73 0.70 8.89 -30.72
CA ALA A 73 0.79 8.30 -32.05
C ALA A 73 -0.55 8.25 -32.81
N PHE A 74 -1.67 8.06 -32.10
CA PHE A 74 -2.99 7.86 -32.70
C PHE A 74 -3.97 9.03 -32.48
N GLY A 75 -3.49 10.18 -31.97
CA GLY A 75 -4.32 11.36 -31.71
C GLY A 75 -5.37 11.15 -30.61
N GLY A 76 -5.14 10.20 -29.71
CA GLY A 76 -6.01 9.90 -28.57
C GLY A 76 -5.88 10.96 -27.47
N ARG A 77 -6.94 11.15 -26.69
CA ARG A 77 -6.91 11.99 -25.47
C ARG A 77 -6.81 11.10 -24.24
N VAL A 78 -5.96 11.49 -23.30
CA VAL A 78 -5.75 10.78 -22.03
C VAL A 78 -5.75 11.76 -20.87
N ALA A 79 -6.32 11.34 -19.75
CA ALA A 79 -6.26 12.05 -18.47
C ALA A 79 -5.64 11.12 -17.42
N MET A 80 -4.74 11.65 -16.59
CA MET A 80 -4.15 10.94 -15.48
C MET A 80 -4.69 11.49 -14.16
N LEU A 81 -5.20 10.60 -13.31
CA LEU A 81 -5.64 10.94 -11.96
C LEU A 81 -4.63 10.42 -10.95
N GLN A 82 -4.06 11.32 -10.16
CA GLN A 82 -3.18 10.97 -9.06
C GLN A 82 -3.97 11.01 -7.74
N LEU A 83 -4.12 9.85 -7.11
CA LEU A 83 -4.77 9.71 -5.81
C LEU A 83 -3.74 9.40 -4.73
N ASP A 84 -3.87 10.05 -3.58
CA ASP A 84 -3.07 9.78 -2.39
C ASP A 84 -3.97 9.72 -1.15
N LEU A 85 -3.64 8.84 -0.22
CA LEU A 85 -4.44 8.60 0.98
C LEU A 85 -3.78 9.26 2.19
N GLU A 86 -4.45 10.26 2.76
CA GLU A 86 -3.97 10.95 3.96
C GLU A 86 -3.92 9.97 5.14
N LYS A 87 -2.73 9.78 5.71
CA LYS A 87 -2.50 8.92 6.90
C LYS A 87 -3.09 7.51 6.74
N ALA A 88 -2.84 6.89 5.59
CA ALA A 88 -3.42 5.59 5.21
C ALA A 88 -3.28 4.49 6.27
N PHE A 89 -2.21 4.47 7.06
CA PHE A 89 -2.01 3.48 8.13
C PHE A 89 -2.76 3.80 9.42
N ASP A 90 -3.03 5.08 9.70
CA ASP A 90 -3.72 5.51 10.92
C ASP A 90 -5.24 5.48 10.75
N ARG A 91 -5.74 5.55 9.51
CA ARG A 91 -7.17 5.64 9.17
C ARG A 91 -7.77 4.31 8.69
N VAL A 92 -7.11 3.18 8.95
CA VAL A 92 -7.65 1.86 8.58
C VAL A 92 -8.80 1.50 9.51
N ALA A 93 -9.98 1.25 8.93
CA ALA A 93 -11.11 0.68 9.66
C ALA A 93 -10.80 -0.77 10.05
N HIS A 94 -10.63 -1.02 11.35
CA HIS A 94 -10.15 -2.29 11.87
C HIS A 94 -11.17 -3.43 11.68
N ASP A 95 -12.46 -3.13 11.81
CA ASP A 95 -13.57 -4.03 11.53
C ASP A 95 -13.54 -4.60 10.10
N ILE A 96 -13.32 -3.72 9.12
CA ILE A 96 -13.17 -4.12 7.71
C ILE A 96 -11.91 -4.94 7.51
N LEU A 97 -10.78 -4.52 8.11
CA LEU A 97 -9.52 -5.23 8.01
C LEU A 97 -9.62 -6.66 8.56
N PHE A 98 -10.20 -6.83 9.75
CA PHE A 98 -10.34 -8.15 10.37
C PHE A 98 -11.33 -9.04 9.63
N SER A 99 -12.44 -8.48 9.13
CA SER A 99 -13.39 -9.21 8.27
C SER A 99 -12.69 -9.75 7.02
N PHE A 100 -11.96 -8.88 6.29
CA PHE A 100 -11.19 -9.28 5.11
C PHE A 100 -10.15 -10.37 5.42
N ILE A 101 -9.43 -10.24 6.54
CA ILE A 101 -8.45 -11.24 6.95
C ILE A 101 -9.13 -12.58 7.25
N SER A 102 -10.24 -12.57 7.99
CA SER A 102 -10.96 -13.80 8.34
C SER A 102 -11.52 -14.54 7.12
N GLU A 103 -12.02 -13.80 6.12
CA GLU A 103 -12.69 -14.38 4.96
C GLU A 103 -11.70 -14.80 3.85
N HIS A 104 -10.66 -14.00 3.61
CA HIS A 104 -9.78 -14.16 2.45
C HIS A 104 -8.35 -14.57 2.79
N VAL A 105 -7.98 -14.58 4.07
CA VAL A 105 -6.62 -14.90 4.51
C VAL A 105 -6.69 -16.01 5.54
N ASN A 106 -6.30 -17.23 5.15
CA ASN A 106 -6.25 -18.38 6.07
C ASN A 106 -5.06 -18.26 7.04
N VAL A 107 -5.11 -17.28 7.94
CA VAL A 107 -4.05 -16.99 8.93
C VAL A 107 -4.13 -17.97 10.12
N GLY A 108 -5.18 -18.77 10.21
CA GLY A 108 -5.47 -19.69 11.31
C GLY A 108 -6.09 -18.94 12.50
N SER A 109 -7.00 -19.61 13.21
CA SER A 109 -7.83 -19.04 14.28
C SER A 109 -7.01 -18.41 15.41
N VAL A 110 -5.77 -18.87 15.62
CA VAL A 110 -4.87 -18.44 16.68
C VAL A 110 -4.46 -16.96 16.56
N ILE A 111 -4.43 -16.39 15.35
CA ILE A 111 -4.00 -14.99 15.15
C ILE A 111 -5.18 -14.00 15.23
N LEU A 112 -6.42 -14.48 15.05
CA LEU A 112 -7.63 -13.66 15.16
C LEU A 112 -8.21 -13.63 16.60
N MET A 113 -7.66 -14.45 17.50
CA MET A 113 -8.13 -14.60 18.90
C MET A 113 -7.32 -13.78 19.92
N VAL A 114 -6.31 -13.02 19.47
CA VAL A 114 -5.47 -12.14 20.30
C VAL A 114 -5.89 -10.69 20.12
#